data_AF-A0A378TLI9-F1
#
_entry.id   AF-A0A378TLI9-F1
#
_cell.length_a   1.000
_cell.length_b   1.000
_cell.length_c   1.000
_cell.angle_alpha   90.00
_cell.angle_beta   90.00
_cell.angle_gamma   90.00
#
_symmetry.space_group_name_H-M   'P 1'
#
loop_
_entity.id
_entity.type
_entity.pdbx_description
1 polymer ?
#
loop_
_entity_poly.entity_id
_entity_poly.type
_entity_poly.pdbx_seq_one_letter_code
_entity_poly.pdbx_strand_id
1 'polypeptide(L)'
;MTALNDMDDALEGQYLERVASLSGATTRRGFDPYVDIDWDAPDNELDRDDPRWRLDPETAPLAFTEWYARQSPSRQIDMGRWITANTLKVTSQFEMVLIRGVLHYSGKLPNGSPVFRYLVHELGEECNHIQMFQEFVNRTGEDVPGMRRASRIFAPILGFLGGYFNVIHFIGVLCGEQPLHHQQTVQHRGLAGVPPLLHKITYIHLAEEARHISFADDHLAERMRRAGRLRRAAYAIAFPLLLRWLIGEMIGQPRSFARQFGIPRQVFKSAYWRSDQSRRMMADSAADVRRTAEELGLRTVWSRWIWRALGIDGRVPRYRSEPDRTRRPRGPAVAGRAVTWGRMITTAAMAAVALTATPVGVRIIACAALGAGIWAVYHALRERRGGVVGNQSFEWPRLCVWVLVCVAMIPIGGLIGLAMVVLMILTLAEFMPTV
;
A
#
# COMPACT_ATOMS: atom_id res chain seq x y z
N MET A 1 14.84 -9.21 -41.84
CA MET A 1 15.47 -8.82 -40.56
C MET A 1 15.70 -7.31 -40.45
N THR A 2 15.86 -6.57 -41.55
CA THR A 2 16.05 -5.10 -41.58
C THR A 2 14.87 -4.30 -41.03
N ALA A 3 13.64 -4.53 -41.51
CA ALA A 3 12.48 -3.71 -41.11
C ALA A 3 12.09 -3.79 -39.61
N LEU A 4 12.37 -4.92 -38.93
CA LEU A 4 12.13 -5.03 -37.48
C LEU A 4 13.19 -4.26 -36.68
N ASN A 5 14.44 -4.25 -37.15
CA ASN A 5 15.52 -3.48 -36.54
C ASN A 5 15.29 -1.97 -36.76
N ASP A 6 14.89 -1.57 -37.97
CA ASP A 6 14.61 -0.16 -38.28
C ASP A 6 13.47 0.41 -37.42
N MET A 7 12.44 -0.39 -37.16
CA MET A 7 11.34 -0.01 -36.27
C MET A 7 11.77 0.06 -34.79
N ASP A 8 12.60 -0.88 -34.34
CA ASP A 8 13.11 -0.87 -32.97
C ASP A 8 14.06 0.32 -32.73
N ASP A 9 14.91 0.64 -33.69
CA ASP A 9 15.81 1.81 -33.66
C ASP A 9 15.03 3.12 -33.67
N ALA A 10 13.97 3.22 -34.48
CA ALA A 10 13.10 4.41 -34.50
C ALA A 10 12.37 4.62 -33.15
N LEU A 11 11.91 3.54 -32.52
CA LEU A 11 11.26 3.60 -31.21
C LEU A 11 12.24 3.95 -30.08
N GLU A 12 13.46 3.44 -30.14
CA GLU A 12 14.54 3.82 -29.22
C GLU A 12 14.90 5.31 -29.38
N GLY A 13 14.98 5.82 -30.62
CA GLY A 13 15.19 7.24 -30.89
C GLY A 13 14.11 8.13 -30.27
N GLN A 14 12.83 7.78 -30.47
CA GLN A 14 11.69 8.51 -29.87
C GLN A 14 11.69 8.44 -28.35
N TYR A 15 12.11 7.32 -27.76
CA TYR A 15 12.27 7.21 -26.30
C TYR A 15 13.33 8.19 -25.79
N LEU A 16 14.51 8.21 -26.42
CA LEU A 16 15.60 9.10 -26.00
C LEU A 16 15.27 10.58 -26.17
N GLU A 17 14.53 10.95 -27.22
CA GLU A 17 14.04 12.32 -27.43
C GLU A 17 13.08 12.74 -26.31
N ARG A 18 12.15 11.86 -25.90
CA ARG A 18 11.25 12.11 -24.76
C ARG A 18 12.03 12.32 -23.46
N VAL A 19 13.02 11.46 -23.18
CA VAL A 19 13.89 11.60 -22.01
C VAL A 19 14.65 12.94 -22.03
N ALA A 20 15.18 13.35 -23.19
CA ALA A 20 15.85 14.64 -23.33
C ALA A 20 14.90 15.82 -23.10
N SER A 21 13.66 15.73 -23.60
CA SER A 21 12.62 16.73 -23.37
C SER A 21 12.27 16.87 -21.88
N LEU A 22 12.11 15.74 -21.18
CA LEU A 22 11.88 15.71 -19.73
C LEU A 22 13.06 16.33 -18.96
N SER A 23 14.29 16.03 -19.36
CA SER A 23 15.49 16.63 -18.76
C SER A 23 15.53 18.15 -18.94
N GLY A 24 15.17 18.65 -20.14
CA GLY A 24 15.03 20.08 -20.39
C GLY A 24 13.87 20.72 -19.62
N ALA A 25 12.74 20.03 -19.46
CA ALA A 25 11.62 20.52 -18.66
C ALA A 25 12.00 20.68 -17.19
N THR A 26 12.72 19.69 -16.64
CA THR A 26 13.26 19.70 -15.27
C THR A 26 14.11 20.94 -15.03
N THR A 27 15.07 21.24 -15.93
CA THR A 27 15.92 22.45 -15.78
C THR A 27 15.17 23.78 -15.82
N ARG A 28 13.98 23.84 -16.45
CA ARG A 28 13.20 25.08 -16.59
C ARG A 28 12.11 25.24 -15.52
N ARG A 29 11.73 24.14 -14.85
CA ARG A 29 10.56 24.06 -13.96
C ARG A 29 10.86 23.31 -12.66
N GLY A 30 12.14 23.23 -12.29
CA GLY A 30 12.56 22.69 -11.00
C GLY A 30 12.35 23.74 -9.92
N PHE A 31 12.08 23.26 -8.72
CA PHE A 31 11.88 24.08 -7.52
C PHE A 31 13.01 23.85 -6.52
N ASP A 32 13.44 24.92 -5.85
CA ASP A 32 14.29 24.86 -4.66
C ASP A 32 13.45 25.21 -3.43
N PRO A 33 13.34 24.31 -2.44
CA PRO A 33 12.44 24.50 -1.32
C PRO A 33 12.80 25.68 -0.44
N TYR A 34 14.05 26.15 -0.42
CA TYR A 34 14.48 27.30 0.39
C TYR A 34 14.50 28.62 -0.38
N VAL A 35 14.27 28.57 -1.70
CA VAL A 35 14.12 29.77 -2.53
C VAL A 35 12.64 30.02 -2.84
N ASP A 36 11.90 28.97 -3.20
CA ASP A 36 10.53 29.09 -3.72
C ASP A 36 9.44 29.03 -2.63
N ILE A 37 9.80 28.63 -1.41
CA ILE A 37 8.90 28.65 -0.25
C ILE A 37 9.40 29.68 0.74
N ASP A 38 8.62 30.74 0.94
CA ASP A 38 8.79 31.66 2.06
C ASP A 38 8.29 30.99 3.35
N TRP A 39 9.14 30.19 3.97
CA TRP A 39 8.80 29.40 5.15
C TRP A 39 8.33 30.25 6.34
N ASP A 40 8.78 31.51 6.43
CA ASP A 40 8.52 32.41 7.55
C ASP A 40 7.36 33.39 7.28
N ALA A 41 6.72 33.30 6.11
CA ALA A 41 5.47 34.00 5.83
C ALA A 41 4.42 33.69 6.91
N PRO A 42 3.69 34.69 7.45
CA PRO A 42 2.66 34.48 8.47
C PRO A 42 1.61 33.42 8.06
N ASP A 43 1.22 33.40 6.78
CA ASP A 43 0.26 32.41 6.25
C ASP A 43 0.78 30.96 6.28
N ASN A 44 2.10 30.77 6.38
CA ASN A 44 2.75 29.47 6.44
C ASN A 44 2.99 28.99 7.88
N GLU A 45 2.63 29.77 8.89
CA GLU A 45 2.71 29.35 10.28
C GLU A 45 1.84 28.12 10.52
N LEU A 46 2.41 27.10 11.17
CA LEU A 46 1.73 25.86 11.51
C LEU A 46 1.09 25.98 12.90
N ASP A 47 -0.02 26.73 12.98
CA ASP A 47 -0.81 26.84 14.21
C ASP A 47 -1.23 25.44 14.68
N ARG A 48 -0.95 25.16 15.96
CA ARG A 48 -1.24 23.87 16.60
C ARG A 48 -2.73 23.63 16.78
N ASP A 49 -3.52 24.69 16.86
CA ASP A 49 -4.97 24.65 17.06
C ASP A 49 -5.75 24.87 15.75
N ASP A 50 -5.08 24.92 14.58
CA ASP A 50 -5.75 25.10 13.29
C ASP A 50 -6.76 23.95 13.04
N PRO A 51 -8.08 24.23 12.92
CA PRO A 51 -9.09 23.21 12.69
C PRO A 51 -8.94 22.47 11.35
N ARG A 52 -8.12 22.97 10.41
CA ARG A 52 -7.75 22.32 9.15
C ARG A 52 -6.86 21.09 9.33
N TRP A 53 -6.29 20.88 10.52
CA TRP A 53 -5.58 19.63 10.80
C TRP A 53 -6.50 18.42 10.90
N ARG A 54 -7.79 18.61 11.16
CA ARG A 54 -8.73 17.50 11.31
C ARG A 54 -8.75 16.63 10.06
N LEU A 55 -8.73 15.33 10.30
CA LEU A 55 -8.69 14.32 9.25
C LEU A 55 -9.93 14.38 8.34
N ASP A 56 -9.70 14.39 7.03
CA ASP A 56 -10.73 14.26 6.01
C ASP A 56 -11.02 12.77 5.75
N PRO A 57 -12.28 12.31 5.82
CA PRO A 57 -12.66 10.96 5.41
C PRO A 57 -12.15 10.60 4.01
N GLU A 58 -12.06 11.51 3.05
CA GLU A 58 -11.60 11.19 1.71
C GLU A 58 -10.13 10.74 1.64
N THR A 59 -9.30 11.16 2.60
CA THR A 59 -7.85 10.94 2.58
C THR A 59 -7.34 10.15 3.77
N ALA A 60 -8.10 10.05 4.86
CA ALA A 60 -7.66 9.45 6.12
C ALA A 60 -8.63 8.37 6.62
N PRO A 61 -8.24 7.08 6.62
CA PRO A 61 -9.14 5.98 7.00
C PRO A 61 -9.70 6.08 8.43
N LEU A 62 -8.96 6.69 9.36
CA LEU A 62 -9.40 6.85 10.75
C LEU A 62 -10.61 7.80 10.87
N ALA A 63 -10.73 8.78 9.98
CA ALA A 63 -11.80 9.78 9.99
C ALA A 63 -13.20 9.17 9.79
N PHE A 64 -13.30 7.98 9.17
CA PHE A 64 -14.55 7.26 9.02
C PHE A 64 -15.05 6.56 10.29
N THR A 65 -14.24 6.52 11.34
CA THR A 65 -14.60 5.74 12.53
C THR A 65 -15.44 6.58 13.49
N GLU A 66 -16.49 5.97 14.03
CA GLU A 66 -17.27 6.57 15.13
C GLU A 66 -16.38 6.86 16.35
N TRP A 67 -15.32 6.07 16.54
CA TRP A 67 -14.33 6.33 17.58
C TRP A 67 -13.65 7.69 17.38
N TYR A 68 -13.20 8.02 16.16
CA TYR A 68 -12.62 9.33 15.85
C TYR A 68 -13.64 10.46 16.01
N ALA A 69 -14.86 10.27 15.51
CA ALA A 69 -15.93 11.27 15.60
C ALA A 69 -16.28 11.67 17.06
N ARG A 70 -16.09 10.75 18.02
CA ARG A 70 -16.31 11.00 19.46
C ARG A 70 -15.13 11.66 20.18
N GLN A 71 -13.98 11.84 19.54
CA GLN A 71 -12.83 12.51 20.16
C GLN A 71 -13.09 14.02 20.27
N SER A 72 -12.45 14.68 21.24
CA SER A 72 -12.51 16.15 21.33
C SER A 72 -11.88 16.80 20.10
N PRO A 73 -12.27 18.04 19.74
CA PRO A 73 -11.68 18.76 18.61
C PRO A 73 -10.15 18.86 18.69
N SER A 74 -9.60 19.17 19.87
CA SER A 74 -8.14 19.21 20.11
C SER A 74 -7.46 17.88 19.79
N ARG A 75 -8.05 16.76 20.24
CA ARG A 75 -7.48 15.44 20.01
C ARG A 75 -7.58 15.01 18.55
N GLN A 76 -8.60 15.45 17.84
CA GLN A 76 -8.73 15.25 16.39
C GLN A 76 -7.63 16.03 15.63
N ILE A 77 -7.36 17.26 16.04
CA ILE A 77 -6.28 18.11 15.51
C ILE A 77 -4.91 17.47 15.78
N ASP A 78 -4.64 17.03 17.01
CA ASP A 78 -3.38 16.37 17.37
C ASP A 78 -3.12 15.11 16.52
N MET A 79 -4.14 14.27 16.34
CA MET A 79 -4.03 13.09 15.46
C MET A 79 -3.76 13.49 14.01
N GLY A 80 -4.37 14.57 13.54
CA GLY A 80 -4.20 15.12 12.21
C GLY A 80 -2.79 15.64 11.93
N ARG A 81 -2.27 16.46 12.85
CA ARG A 81 -0.88 16.95 12.85
C ARG A 81 0.10 15.78 12.80
N TRP A 82 -0.09 14.82 13.70
CA TRP A 82 0.78 13.64 13.79
C TRP A 82 0.75 12.79 12.52
N ILE A 83 -0.45 12.48 11.99
CA ILE A 83 -0.60 11.68 10.77
C ILE A 83 0.06 12.39 9.59
N THR A 84 -0.16 13.70 9.44
CA THR A 84 0.40 14.48 8.35
C THR A 84 1.93 14.47 8.40
N ALA A 85 2.50 14.78 9.57
CA ALA A 85 3.96 14.75 9.77
C ALA A 85 4.52 13.35 9.48
N ASN A 86 3.87 12.28 9.98
CA ASN A 86 4.34 10.92 9.76
C ASN A 86 4.25 10.50 8.29
N THR A 87 3.20 10.90 7.57
CA THR A 87 3.06 10.63 6.13
C THR A 87 4.18 11.30 5.33
N LEU A 88 4.48 12.59 5.57
CA LEU A 88 5.60 13.27 4.90
C LEU A 88 6.95 12.67 5.28
N LYS A 89 7.11 12.18 6.51
CA LYS A 89 8.31 11.45 6.93
C LYS A 89 8.45 10.10 6.22
N VAL A 90 7.34 9.37 6.01
CA VAL A 90 7.32 8.14 5.21
C VAL A 90 7.74 8.45 3.77
N THR A 91 7.18 9.49 3.15
CA THR A 91 7.56 9.95 1.81
C THR A 91 9.05 10.28 1.73
N SER A 92 9.57 11.09 2.65
CA SER A 92 11.00 11.41 2.71
C SER A 92 11.90 10.17 2.77
N GLN A 93 11.50 9.17 3.57
CA GLN A 93 12.25 7.91 3.70
C GLN A 93 12.13 7.04 2.44
N PHE A 94 11.03 7.13 1.72
CA PHE A 94 10.82 6.48 0.44
C PHE A 94 11.72 7.09 -0.63
N GLU A 95 11.81 8.42 -0.74
CA GLU A 95 12.74 9.10 -1.65
C GLU A 95 14.19 8.67 -1.43
N MET A 96 14.61 8.58 -0.16
CA MET A 96 15.95 8.09 0.15
C MET A 96 16.20 6.66 -0.36
N VAL A 97 15.18 5.81 -0.43
CA VAL A 97 15.29 4.44 -0.98
C VAL A 97 15.37 4.48 -2.50
N LEU A 98 14.58 5.34 -3.15
CA LEU A 98 14.62 5.55 -4.59
C LEU A 98 15.98 6.06 -5.05
N ILE A 99 16.47 7.13 -4.42
CA ILE A 99 17.77 7.74 -4.68
C ILE A 99 18.89 6.70 -4.66
N ARG A 100 18.91 5.82 -3.63
CA ARG A 100 19.95 4.78 -3.53
C ARG A 100 20.01 3.88 -4.76
N GLY A 101 18.86 3.42 -5.24
CA GLY A 101 18.81 2.52 -6.40
C GLY A 101 19.07 3.26 -7.72
N VAL A 102 18.48 4.45 -7.89
CA VAL A 102 18.65 5.28 -9.10
C VAL A 102 20.10 5.74 -9.24
N LEU A 103 20.73 6.21 -8.16
CA LEU A 103 22.12 6.65 -8.18
C LEU A 103 23.06 5.50 -8.55
N HIS A 104 22.86 4.32 -7.95
CA HIS A 104 23.66 3.13 -8.28
C HIS A 104 23.47 2.71 -9.75
N TYR A 105 22.23 2.74 -10.25
CA TYR A 105 21.94 2.40 -11.65
C TYR A 105 22.56 3.43 -12.62
N SER A 106 22.52 4.71 -12.28
CA SER A 106 23.08 5.80 -13.09
C SER A 106 24.58 5.62 -13.34
N GLY A 107 25.33 5.13 -12.34
CA GLY A 107 26.76 4.84 -12.48
C GLY A 107 27.12 3.75 -13.52
N LYS A 108 26.14 3.01 -14.05
CA LYS A 108 26.34 1.99 -15.10
C LYS A 108 26.04 2.49 -16.51
N LEU A 109 25.56 3.72 -16.65
CA LEU A 109 25.15 4.28 -17.93
C LEU A 109 26.37 4.84 -18.69
N PRO A 110 26.38 4.76 -20.04
CA PRO A 110 27.50 5.24 -20.84
C PRO A 110 27.57 6.78 -20.86
N ASN A 111 28.76 7.29 -21.19
CA ASN A 111 28.98 8.70 -21.45
C ASN A 111 28.01 9.22 -22.52
N GLY A 112 27.45 10.42 -22.30
CA GLY A 112 26.50 11.03 -23.23
C GLY A 112 25.07 10.48 -23.16
N SER A 113 24.77 9.55 -22.23
CA SER A 113 23.42 9.00 -22.08
C SER A 113 22.39 10.08 -21.69
N PRO A 114 21.31 10.30 -22.48
CA PRO A 114 20.20 11.16 -22.08
C PRO A 114 19.51 10.67 -20.80
N VAL A 115 19.47 9.35 -20.61
CA VAL A 115 18.92 8.69 -19.42
C VAL A 115 19.72 9.05 -18.18
N PHE A 116 21.05 9.02 -18.26
CA PHE A 116 21.91 9.45 -17.15
C PHE A 116 21.62 10.90 -16.75
N ARG A 117 21.59 11.80 -17.74
CA ARG A 117 21.35 13.22 -17.50
C ARG A 117 20.00 13.45 -16.82
N TYR A 118 18.95 12.80 -17.31
CA TYR A 118 17.63 12.91 -16.71
C TYR A 118 17.61 12.37 -15.27
N LEU A 119 18.18 11.18 -15.03
CA LEU A 119 18.19 10.59 -13.68
C LEU A 119 18.91 11.46 -12.66
N VAL A 120 20.04 12.08 -13.03
CA VAL A 120 20.75 12.97 -12.11
C VAL A 120 19.96 14.27 -11.84
N HIS A 121 19.18 14.75 -12.81
CA HIS A 121 18.25 15.86 -12.56
C HIS A 121 17.12 15.45 -11.60
N GLU A 122 16.46 14.31 -11.84
CA GLU A 122 15.43 13.75 -10.96
C GLU A 122 15.98 13.57 -9.54
N LEU A 123 17.18 13.01 -9.37
CA LEU A 123 17.84 12.89 -8.07
C LEU A 123 18.03 14.24 -7.35
N GLY A 124 18.22 15.33 -8.10
CA GLY A 124 18.26 16.69 -7.58
C GLY A 124 16.91 17.15 -7.04
N GLU A 125 15.83 16.97 -7.83
CA GLU A 125 14.46 17.26 -7.40
C GLU A 125 14.09 16.40 -6.16
N GLU A 126 14.46 15.12 -6.10
CA GLU A 126 14.19 14.27 -4.93
C GLU A 126 14.94 14.71 -3.67
N CYS A 127 16.16 15.25 -3.81
CA CYS A 127 16.86 15.83 -2.68
C CYS A 127 16.15 17.09 -2.17
N ASN A 128 15.56 17.87 -3.07
CA ASN A 128 14.73 19.03 -2.74
C ASN A 128 13.43 18.60 -2.04
N HIS A 129 12.77 17.55 -2.51
CA HIS A 129 11.60 16.94 -1.85
C HIS A 129 11.91 16.51 -0.41
N ILE A 130 13.01 15.78 -0.20
CA ILE A 130 13.43 15.34 1.15
C ILE A 130 13.66 16.54 2.07
N GLN A 131 14.34 17.57 1.60
CA GLN A 131 14.59 18.80 2.38
C GLN A 131 13.27 19.49 2.73
N MET A 132 12.39 19.67 1.76
CA MET A 132 11.07 20.28 1.91
C MET A 132 10.22 19.55 2.96
N PHE A 133 10.10 18.22 2.84
CA PHE A 133 9.32 17.42 3.77
C PHE A 133 9.94 17.38 5.17
N GLN A 134 11.27 17.32 5.26
CA GLN A 134 11.94 17.34 6.54
C GLN A 134 11.75 18.68 7.26
N GLU A 135 11.83 19.80 6.54
CA GLU A 135 11.61 21.13 7.13
C GLU A 135 10.17 21.30 7.61
N PHE A 136 9.18 20.84 6.84
CA PHE A 136 7.80 20.81 7.32
C PHE A 136 7.65 19.98 8.61
N VAL A 137 8.22 18.77 8.64
CA VAL A 137 8.18 17.93 9.85
C VAL A 137 8.82 18.63 11.04
N ASN A 138 9.97 19.30 10.85
CA ASN A 138 10.62 20.07 11.91
C ASN A 138 9.69 21.15 12.47
N ARG A 139 9.05 21.93 11.58
CA ARG A 139 8.13 23.01 11.97
C ARG A 139 6.87 22.53 12.67
N THR A 140 6.38 21.33 12.35
CA THR A 140 5.26 20.75 13.12
C THR A 140 5.64 20.46 14.58
N GLY A 141 6.92 20.20 14.86
CA GLY A 141 7.40 19.78 16.18
C GLY A 141 6.95 18.37 16.59
N GLU A 142 6.44 17.56 15.67
CA GLU A 142 5.99 16.20 15.92
C GLU A 142 7.15 15.19 15.83
N ASP A 143 7.32 14.35 16.86
CA ASP A 143 8.27 13.24 16.82
C ASP A 143 7.61 12.00 16.19
N VAL A 144 7.79 11.88 14.87
CA VAL A 144 7.20 10.82 14.06
C VAL A 144 8.25 9.84 13.54
N PRO A 145 8.01 8.51 13.62
CA PRO A 145 9.01 7.52 13.21
C PRO A 145 9.12 7.35 11.68
N GLY A 146 8.13 7.81 10.91
CA GLY A 146 7.97 7.51 9.49
C GLY A 146 7.53 6.07 9.26
N MET A 147 8.23 5.38 8.37
CA MET A 147 7.98 3.99 7.98
C MET A 147 7.93 3.05 9.19
N ARG A 148 7.19 1.95 9.02
CA ARG A 148 7.07 0.92 10.05
C ARG A 148 8.45 0.31 10.32
N ARG A 149 8.65 -0.17 11.55
CA ARG A 149 9.98 -0.61 12.05
C ARG A 149 10.70 -1.60 11.11
N ALA A 150 9.98 -2.58 10.56
CA ALA A 150 10.57 -3.54 9.63
C ALA A 150 11.02 -2.85 8.33
N SER A 151 10.16 -2.02 7.75
CA SER A 151 10.43 -1.28 6.52
C SER A 151 11.62 -0.32 6.69
N ARG A 152 11.79 0.34 7.84
CA ARG A 152 12.99 1.15 8.12
C ARG A 152 14.30 0.36 8.08
N ILE A 153 14.26 -0.93 8.43
CA ILE A 153 15.45 -1.81 8.43
C ILE A 153 15.70 -2.36 7.03
N PHE A 154 14.65 -2.81 6.33
CA PHE A 154 14.79 -3.53 5.05
C PHE A 154 14.79 -2.62 3.83
N ALA A 155 14.09 -1.48 3.85
CA ALA A 155 13.98 -0.60 2.69
C ALA A 155 15.34 -0.05 2.19
N PRO A 156 16.31 0.32 3.05
CA PRO A 156 17.65 0.70 2.58
C PRO A 156 18.37 -0.42 1.81
N ILE A 157 18.20 -1.67 2.25
CA ILE A 157 18.77 -2.85 1.58
C ILE A 157 18.09 -3.05 0.22
N LEU A 158 16.76 -2.90 0.16
CA LEU A 158 16.01 -2.99 -1.09
C LEU A 158 16.44 -1.90 -2.09
N GLY A 159 16.66 -0.66 -1.63
CA GLY A 159 17.19 0.41 -2.49
C GLY A 159 18.56 0.07 -3.07
N PHE A 160 19.47 -0.47 -2.24
CA PHE A 160 20.78 -0.93 -2.71
C PHE A 160 20.67 -2.06 -3.75
N LEU A 161 19.87 -3.09 -3.48
CA LEU A 161 19.63 -4.19 -4.42
C LEU A 161 18.92 -3.70 -5.69
N GLY A 162 18.06 -2.69 -5.58
CA GLY A 162 17.35 -2.06 -6.69
C GLY A 162 18.30 -1.52 -7.77
N GLY A 163 19.47 -1.01 -7.39
CA GLY A 163 20.50 -0.59 -8.34
C GLY A 163 21.04 -1.73 -9.24
N TYR A 164 21.00 -2.98 -8.76
CA TYR A 164 21.33 -4.16 -9.58
C TYR A 164 20.13 -4.67 -10.38
N PHE A 165 18.92 -4.55 -9.82
CA PHE A 165 17.67 -5.00 -10.44
C PHE A 165 16.81 -3.81 -10.89
N ASN A 166 17.34 -2.97 -11.80
CA ASN A 166 16.75 -1.68 -12.15
C ASN A 166 15.26 -1.75 -12.57
N VAL A 167 14.81 -2.76 -13.31
CA VAL A 167 13.40 -2.89 -13.70
C VAL A 167 12.50 -3.08 -12.49
N ILE A 168 12.92 -3.89 -11.51
CA ILE A 168 12.19 -4.07 -10.25
C ILE A 168 12.25 -2.79 -9.43
N HIS A 169 13.37 -2.08 -9.46
CA HIS A 169 13.51 -0.77 -8.80
C HIS A 169 12.53 0.26 -9.35
N PHE A 170 12.47 0.45 -10.67
CA PHE A 170 11.52 1.38 -11.30
C PHE A 170 10.06 0.94 -11.16
N ILE A 171 9.78 -0.37 -11.08
CA ILE A 171 8.47 -0.85 -10.64
C ILE A 171 8.18 -0.37 -9.21
N GLY A 172 9.17 -0.46 -8.31
CA GLY A 172 9.11 0.06 -6.95
C GLY A 172 8.89 1.58 -6.89
N VAL A 173 9.59 2.36 -7.72
CA VAL A 173 9.38 3.81 -7.91
C VAL A 173 7.90 4.06 -8.21
N LEU A 174 7.36 3.49 -9.30
CA LEU A 174 5.95 3.68 -9.65
C LEU A 174 4.97 3.22 -8.56
N CYS A 175 5.30 2.13 -7.86
CA CYS A 175 4.48 1.60 -6.78
C CYS A 175 4.43 2.50 -5.54
N GLY A 176 5.39 3.40 -5.36
CA GLY A 176 5.33 4.43 -4.35
C GLY A 176 4.79 5.74 -4.91
N GLU A 177 5.34 6.24 -6.02
CA GLU A 177 4.98 7.57 -6.54
C GLU A 177 3.52 7.70 -6.92
N GLN A 178 2.96 6.75 -7.68
CA GLN A 178 1.61 6.92 -8.18
C GLN A 178 0.54 6.87 -7.08
N PRO A 179 0.61 5.98 -6.06
CA PRO A 179 -0.30 6.07 -4.91
C PRO A 179 -0.16 7.37 -4.11
N LEU A 180 1.06 7.88 -3.97
CA LEU A 180 1.37 9.12 -3.26
C LEU A 180 0.78 10.31 -4.01
N HIS A 181 1.02 10.36 -5.33
CA HIS A 181 0.43 11.31 -6.26
C HIS A 181 -1.10 11.26 -6.25
N HIS A 182 -1.70 10.06 -6.17
CA HIS A 182 -3.15 9.91 -6.02
C HIS A 182 -3.65 10.54 -4.72
N GLN A 183 -3.04 10.21 -3.57
CA GLN A 183 -3.42 10.74 -2.27
C GLN A 183 -3.28 12.28 -2.22
N GLN A 184 -2.17 12.80 -2.72
CA GLN A 184 -1.91 14.23 -2.83
C GLN A 184 -2.87 14.94 -3.79
N THR A 185 -3.24 14.31 -4.90
CA THR A 185 -4.25 14.84 -5.83
C THR A 185 -5.63 14.94 -5.16
N VAL A 186 -6.04 13.93 -4.40
CA VAL A 186 -7.31 13.96 -3.65
C VAL A 186 -7.27 15.08 -2.62
N GLN A 187 -6.18 15.19 -1.85
CA GLN A 187 -5.98 16.27 -0.88
C GLN A 187 -6.01 17.65 -1.54
N HIS A 188 -5.29 17.82 -2.66
CA HIS A 188 -5.21 19.08 -3.39
C HIS A 188 -6.57 19.49 -3.98
N ARG A 189 -7.39 18.55 -4.46
CA ARG A 189 -8.76 18.84 -4.95
C ARG A 189 -9.70 19.27 -3.83
N GLY A 190 -9.45 18.85 -2.59
CA GLY A 190 -10.24 19.20 -1.40
C GLY A 190 -9.96 20.59 -0.84
N LEU A 191 -9.58 21.57 -1.68
CA LEU A 191 -8.97 22.90 -1.44
C LEU A 191 -9.39 23.72 -0.18
N ALA A 192 -10.45 23.34 0.54
CA ALA A 192 -10.94 24.05 1.73
C ALA A 192 -10.43 23.51 3.09
N GLY A 193 -9.65 22.41 3.11
CA GLY A 193 -9.44 21.63 4.34
C GLY A 193 -8.03 21.47 4.90
N VAL A 194 -6.99 22.12 4.36
CA VAL A 194 -5.59 21.87 4.79
C VAL A 194 -4.78 23.15 5.08
N PRO A 195 -3.76 23.09 5.96
CA PRO A 195 -2.88 24.24 6.22
C PRO A 195 -2.20 24.78 4.94
N PRO A 196 -2.01 26.11 4.79
CA PRO A 196 -1.49 26.70 3.54
C PRO A 196 -0.09 26.21 3.15
N LEU A 197 0.82 26.06 4.12
CA LEU A 197 2.17 25.53 3.86
C LEU A 197 2.11 24.09 3.31
N LEU A 198 1.26 23.24 3.89
CA LEU A 198 1.06 21.86 3.40
C LEU A 198 0.54 21.86 1.96
N HIS A 199 -0.38 22.76 1.64
CA HIS A 199 -0.90 22.90 0.28
C HIS A 199 0.20 23.30 -0.72
N LYS A 200 1.07 24.26 -0.38
CA LYS A 200 2.20 24.68 -1.24
C LYS A 200 3.16 23.52 -1.49
N ILE A 201 3.55 22.80 -0.44
CA ILE A 201 4.43 21.62 -0.52
C ILE A 201 3.82 20.53 -1.40
N THR A 202 2.55 20.20 -1.18
CA THR A 202 1.83 19.21 -1.99
C THR A 202 1.74 19.64 -3.46
N TYR A 203 1.53 20.93 -3.73
CA TYR A 203 1.47 21.46 -5.10
C TYR A 203 2.82 21.32 -5.83
N ILE A 204 3.91 21.74 -5.19
CA ILE A 204 5.27 21.63 -5.74
C ILE A 204 5.59 20.18 -6.06
N HIS A 205 5.43 19.28 -5.06
CA HIS A 205 5.69 17.86 -5.24
C HIS A 205 4.89 17.26 -6.39
N LEU A 206 3.58 17.57 -6.48
CA LEU A 206 2.73 17.04 -7.55
C LEU A 206 3.19 17.47 -8.95
N ALA A 207 3.72 18.68 -9.09
CA ALA A 207 4.16 19.23 -10.36
C ALA A 207 5.49 18.61 -10.84
N GLU A 208 6.41 18.30 -9.92
CA GLU A 208 7.68 17.64 -10.21
C GLU A 208 7.45 16.13 -10.46
N GLU A 209 6.70 15.46 -9.58
CA GLU A 209 6.41 14.02 -9.71
C GLU A 209 5.67 13.62 -10.99
N ALA A 210 4.90 14.54 -11.57
CA ALA A 210 4.27 14.29 -12.86
C ALA A 210 5.32 13.96 -13.95
N ARG A 211 6.53 14.53 -13.87
CA ARG A 211 7.66 14.26 -14.78
C ARG A 211 8.34 12.94 -14.43
N HIS A 212 8.65 12.70 -13.16
CA HIS A 212 9.27 11.47 -12.66
C HIS A 212 8.46 10.24 -13.05
N ILE A 213 7.15 10.28 -12.80
CA ILE A 213 6.22 9.20 -13.18
C ILE A 213 6.21 9.00 -14.70
N SER A 214 6.24 10.08 -15.49
CA SER A 214 6.23 9.97 -16.95
C SER A 214 7.52 9.33 -17.48
N PHE A 215 8.67 9.69 -16.92
CA PHE A 215 9.92 9.01 -17.23
C PHE A 215 9.88 7.54 -16.83
N ALA A 216 9.41 7.21 -15.63
CA ALA A 216 9.36 5.83 -15.14
C ALA A 216 8.42 4.96 -15.98
N ASP A 217 7.25 5.48 -16.38
CA ASP A 217 6.32 4.84 -17.32
C ASP A 217 7.04 4.51 -18.66
N ASP A 218 7.67 5.51 -19.27
CA ASP A 218 8.38 5.38 -20.56
C ASP A 218 9.60 4.46 -20.47
N HIS A 219 10.39 4.58 -19.39
CA HIS A 219 11.57 3.76 -19.16
C HIS A 219 11.18 2.29 -18.97
N LEU A 220 10.15 2.00 -18.17
CA LEU A 220 9.67 0.64 -18.00
C LEU A 220 9.08 0.08 -19.29
N ALA A 221 8.33 0.85 -20.07
CA ALA A 221 7.81 0.40 -21.35
C ALA A 221 8.94 -0.06 -22.28
N GLU A 222 10.01 0.73 -22.40
CA GLU A 222 11.17 0.39 -23.21
C GLU A 222 11.90 -0.87 -22.68
N ARG A 223 12.13 -0.94 -21.37
CA ARG A 223 12.75 -2.13 -20.73
C ARG A 223 11.90 -3.39 -20.89
N MET A 224 10.57 -3.24 -20.88
CA MET A 224 9.62 -4.35 -20.94
C MET A 224 9.49 -4.95 -22.35
N ARG A 225 9.73 -4.15 -23.40
CA ARG A 225 9.86 -4.63 -24.79
C ARG A 225 10.99 -5.64 -24.95
N ARG A 226 12.13 -5.39 -24.30
CA ARG A 226 13.32 -6.24 -24.34
C ARG A 226 13.30 -7.39 -23.31
N ALA A 227 12.26 -7.47 -22.47
CA ALA A 227 12.18 -8.46 -21.39
C ALA A 227 11.66 -9.82 -21.88
N GLY A 228 12.45 -10.88 -21.67
CA GLY A 228 12.02 -12.26 -21.93
C GLY A 228 10.89 -12.73 -21.01
N ARG A 229 10.21 -13.82 -21.40
CA ARG A 229 9.00 -14.35 -20.73
C ARG A 229 9.17 -14.60 -19.22
N LEU A 230 10.31 -15.16 -18.80
CA LEU A 230 10.59 -15.45 -17.39
C LEU A 230 10.70 -14.19 -16.54
N ARG A 231 11.41 -13.16 -17.05
CA ARG A 231 11.52 -11.87 -16.35
C ARG A 231 10.14 -11.20 -16.26
N ARG A 232 9.38 -11.20 -17.34
CA ARG A 232 7.99 -10.68 -17.35
C ARG A 232 7.10 -11.38 -16.34
N ALA A 233 7.19 -12.71 -16.21
CA ALA A 233 6.45 -13.47 -15.21
C ALA A 233 6.87 -13.08 -13.78
N ALA A 234 8.18 -12.92 -13.53
CA ALA A 234 8.67 -12.44 -12.24
C ALA A 234 8.17 -11.02 -11.93
N TYR A 235 8.18 -10.11 -12.90
CA TYR A 235 7.65 -8.75 -12.73
C TYR A 235 6.14 -8.76 -12.48
N ALA A 236 5.38 -9.60 -13.18
CA ALA A 236 3.93 -9.75 -12.95
C ALA A 236 3.57 -10.24 -11.54
N ILE A 237 4.50 -10.91 -10.84
CA ILE A 237 4.37 -11.29 -9.42
C ILE A 237 4.86 -10.15 -8.51
N ALA A 238 6.05 -9.61 -8.78
CA ALA A 238 6.69 -8.61 -7.92
C ALA A 238 5.88 -7.31 -7.86
N PHE A 239 5.32 -6.87 -8.97
CA PHE A 239 4.60 -5.60 -9.10
C PHE A 239 3.45 -5.46 -8.09
N PRO A 240 2.42 -6.34 -8.07
CA PRO A 240 1.33 -6.22 -7.10
C PRO A 240 1.79 -6.39 -5.64
N LEU A 241 2.85 -7.16 -5.38
CA LEU A 241 3.39 -7.34 -4.03
C LEU A 241 4.06 -6.05 -3.51
N LEU A 242 4.90 -5.42 -4.34
CA LEU A 242 5.54 -4.15 -4.04
C LEU A 242 4.49 -3.05 -3.85
N LEU A 243 3.51 -2.96 -4.75
CA LEU A 243 2.42 -2.00 -4.65
C LEU A 243 1.64 -2.16 -3.34
N ARG A 244 1.25 -3.39 -3.00
CA ARG A 244 0.47 -3.64 -1.77
C ARG A 244 1.26 -3.28 -0.52
N TRP A 245 2.57 -3.52 -0.52
CA TRP A 245 3.45 -3.16 0.59
C TRP A 245 3.57 -1.64 0.73
N LEU A 246 3.90 -0.93 -0.37
CA LEU A 246 4.14 0.51 -0.36
C LEU A 246 2.88 1.32 -0.03
N ILE A 247 1.72 0.99 -0.63
CA ILE A 247 0.43 1.61 -0.22
C ILE A 247 0.17 1.36 1.28
N GLY A 248 0.56 0.19 1.78
CA GLY A 248 0.40 -0.15 3.19
C GLY A 248 1.29 0.67 4.14
N GLU A 249 2.46 1.13 3.70
CA GLU A 249 3.32 2.04 4.45
C GLU A 249 2.80 3.49 4.39
N MET A 250 2.19 3.90 3.28
CA MET A 250 1.68 5.26 3.09
C MET A 250 0.37 5.52 3.84
N ILE A 251 -0.61 4.64 3.64
CA ILE A 251 -1.95 4.78 4.23
C ILE A 251 -1.94 4.29 5.68
N GLY A 252 -1.17 3.24 5.98
CA GLY A 252 -1.21 2.55 7.26
C GLY A 252 -0.29 3.19 8.30
N GLN A 253 -0.85 3.66 9.41
CA GLN A 253 -0.03 4.25 10.48
C GLN A 253 0.76 3.18 11.27
N PRO A 254 1.92 3.54 11.86
CA PRO A 254 2.67 2.63 12.72
C PRO A 254 1.94 2.36 14.04
N ARG A 255 2.28 1.26 14.73
CA ARG A 255 1.65 0.93 16.03
C ARG A 255 1.97 1.94 17.13
N SER A 256 3.03 2.75 16.98
CA SER A 256 3.34 3.86 17.90
C SER A 256 2.20 4.88 17.94
N PHE A 257 1.66 5.26 16.77
CA PHE A 257 0.49 6.14 16.67
C PHE A 257 -0.70 5.63 17.48
N ALA A 258 -1.07 4.36 17.26
CA ALA A 258 -2.17 3.74 17.97
C ALA A 258 -1.96 3.71 19.49
N ARG A 259 -0.71 3.55 19.96
CA ARG A 259 -0.38 3.59 21.39
C ARG A 259 -0.44 5.01 21.95
N GLN A 260 0.14 5.98 21.25
CA GLN A 260 0.17 7.39 21.66
C GLN A 260 -1.24 7.96 21.84
N PHE A 261 -2.15 7.66 20.90
CA PHE A 261 -3.52 8.14 20.94
C PHE A 261 -4.52 7.14 21.56
N GLY A 262 -4.05 6.05 22.17
CA GLY A 262 -4.92 5.08 22.84
C GLY A 262 -5.99 4.46 21.93
N ILE A 263 -5.68 4.29 20.64
CA ILE A 263 -6.64 3.79 19.65
C ILE A 263 -6.88 2.29 19.88
N PRO A 264 -8.13 1.85 20.13
CA PRO A 264 -8.44 0.45 20.31
C PRO A 264 -8.01 -0.38 19.09
N ARG A 265 -7.42 -1.56 19.32
CA ARG A 265 -6.89 -2.41 18.24
C ARG A 265 -7.94 -2.75 17.18
N GLN A 266 -9.20 -2.93 17.59
CA GLN A 266 -10.31 -3.21 16.67
C GLN A 266 -10.62 -2.00 15.79
N VAL A 267 -10.67 -0.80 16.37
CA VAL A 267 -10.83 0.46 15.63
C VAL A 267 -9.70 0.62 14.64
N PHE A 268 -8.45 0.47 15.08
CA PHE A 268 -7.28 0.58 14.21
C PHE A 268 -7.31 -0.42 13.05
N LYS A 269 -7.61 -1.70 13.32
CA LYS A 269 -7.74 -2.72 12.26
C LYS A 269 -8.91 -2.44 11.32
N SER A 270 -10.03 -1.96 11.84
CA SER A 270 -11.21 -1.59 11.06
C SER A 270 -10.91 -0.43 10.13
N ALA A 271 -10.34 0.65 10.68
CA ALA A 271 -9.97 1.86 9.98
C ALA A 271 -9.03 1.57 8.82
N TYR A 272 -7.94 0.84 9.03
CA TYR A 272 -6.88 0.73 8.03
C TYR A 272 -6.94 -0.53 7.15
N TRP A 273 -7.64 -1.61 7.56
CA TRP A 273 -7.50 -2.91 6.86
C TRP A 273 -8.78 -3.72 6.65
N ARG A 274 -9.80 -3.57 7.51
CA ARG A 274 -10.95 -4.50 7.52
C ARG A 274 -12.22 -3.91 6.94
N SER A 275 -12.46 -2.62 7.14
CA SER A 275 -13.68 -1.94 6.67
C SER A 275 -13.74 -1.90 5.14
N ASP A 276 -14.95 -1.87 4.59
CA ASP A 276 -15.16 -1.69 3.15
C ASP A 276 -14.48 -0.43 2.64
N GLN A 277 -14.52 0.63 3.44
CA GLN A 277 -13.92 1.90 3.09
C GLN A 277 -12.39 1.79 3.01
N SER A 278 -11.74 1.11 3.95
CA SER A 278 -10.28 0.87 3.89
C SER A 278 -9.87 0.04 2.68
N ARG A 279 -10.69 -0.96 2.32
CA ARG A 279 -10.44 -1.81 1.13
C ARG A 279 -10.64 -1.03 -0.16
N ARG A 280 -11.64 -0.14 -0.21
CA ARG A 280 -11.86 0.75 -1.36
C ARG A 280 -10.69 1.72 -1.51
N MET A 281 -10.31 2.43 -0.46
CA MET A 281 -9.18 3.37 -0.50
C MET A 281 -7.88 2.68 -0.93
N MET A 282 -7.63 1.45 -0.48
CA MET A 282 -6.51 0.61 -0.93
C MET A 282 -6.58 0.33 -2.44
N ALA A 283 -7.75 -0.03 -2.96
CA ALA A 283 -7.95 -0.25 -4.39
C ALA A 283 -7.86 1.06 -5.18
N ASP A 284 -8.40 2.16 -4.70
CA ASP A 284 -8.41 3.43 -5.42
C ASP A 284 -6.98 4.02 -5.53
N SER A 285 -6.19 3.90 -4.46
CA SER A 285 -4.77 4.29 -4.45
C SER A 285 -3.91 3.48 -5.42
N ALA A 286 -4.38 2.28 -5.81
CA ALA A 286 -3.70 1.42 -6.78
C ALA A 286 -4.16 1.67 -8.24
N ALA A 287 -5.05 2.64 -8.51
CA ALA A 287 -5.69 2.80 -9.81
C ALA A 287 -4.73 3.11 -10.96
N ASP A 288 -3.86 4.12 -10.80
CA ASP A 288 -2.91 4.49 -11.86
C ASP A 288 -1.88 3.38 -12.07
N VAL A 289 -1.43 2.73 -10.99
CA VAL A 289 -0.47 1.62 -11.08
C VAL A 289 -1.07 0.41 -11.77
N ARG A 290 -2.36 0.13 -11.55
CA ARG A 290 -3.10 -0.91 -12.27
C ARG A 290 -3.12 -0.64 -13.78
N ARG A 291 -3.27 0.63 -14.19
CA ARG A 291 -3.23 1.03 -15.60
C ARG A 291 -1.85 0.79 -16.18
N THR A 292 -0.78 1.28 -15.53
CA THR A 292 0.59 1.03 -16.00
C THR A 292 0.89 -0.48 -16.08
N ALA A 293 0.47 -1.28 -15.10
CA ALA A 293 0.66 -2.74 -15.15
C ALA A 293 -0.11 -3.43 -16.30
N GLU A 294 -1.27 -2.88 -16.73
CA GLU A 294 -1.98 -3.35 -17.93
C GLU A 294 -1.27 -2.93 -19.22
N GLU A 295 -0.83 -1.67 -19.32
CA GLU A 295 -0.10 -1.12 -20.46
C GLU A 295 1.24 -1.87 -20.69
N LEU A 296 1.95 -2.24 -19.63
CA LEU A 296 3.17 -3.04 -19.68
C LEU A 296 2.91 -4.53 -20.00
N GLY A 297 1.64 -4.97 -20.00
CA GLY A 297 1.25 -6.36 -20.21
C GLY A 297 1.68 -7.28 -19.06
N LEU A 298 1.74 -6.76 -17.83
CA LEU A 298 2.07 -7.49 -16.61
C LEU A 298 0.84 -7.93 -15.83
N ARG A 299 -0.32 -7.31 -16.07
CA ARG A 299 -1.61 -7.70 -15.47
C ARG A 299 -2.40 -8.65 -16.39
N THR A 300 -1.81 -9.82 -16.63
CA THR A 300 -2.41 -10.98 -17.33
C THR A 300 -3.61 -11.59 -16.60
N VAL A 301 -4.31 -12.54 -17.25
CA VAL A 301 -5.44 -13.28 -16.64
C VAL A 301 -5.06 -13.95 -15.32
N TRP A 302 -3.87 -14.57 -15.24
CA TRP A 302 -3.44 -15.26 -14.02
C TRP A 302 -2.96 -14.28 -12.94
N SER A 303 -2.18 -13.25 -13.30
CA SER A 303 -1.63 -12.32 -12.31
C SER A 303 -2.72 -11.48 -11.66
N ARG A 304 -3.83 -11.20 -12.35
CA ARG A 304 -5.05 -10.57 -11.77
C ARG A 304 -5.54 -11.25 -10.50
N TRP A 305 -5.33 -12.55 -10.32
CA TRP A 305 -5.64 -13.22 -9.06
C TRP A 305 -4.82 -12.71 -7.88
N ILE A 306 -3.54 -12.38 -8.10
CA ILE A 306 -2.67 -11.79 -7.08
C ILE A 306 -3.22 -10.41 -6.69
N TRP A 307 -3.58 -9.57 -7.66
CA TRP A 307 -4.19 -8.25 -7.41
C TRP A 307 -5.47 -8.37 -6.57
N ARG A 308 -6.34 -9.33 -6.87
CA ARG A 308 -7.58 -9.59 -6.12
C ARG A 308 -7.29 -10.06 -4.71
N ALA A 309 -6.38 -11.02 -4.55
CA ALA A 309 -6.00 -11.57 -3.26
C ALA A 309 -5.40 -10.49 -2.33
N LEU A 310 -4.65 -9.54 -2.90
CA LEU A 310 -4.05 -8.43 -2.17
C LEU A 310 -5.02 -7.27 -1.92
N GLY A 311 -6.23 -7.30 -2.49
CA GLY A 311 -7.25 -6.25 -2.33
C GLY A 311 -6.92 -4.94 -3.06
N ILE A 312 -6.10 -5.02 -4.11
CA ILE A 312 -5.67 -3.88 -4.95
C ILE A 312 -6.17 -4.01 -6.39
N ASP A 313 -7.08 -4.95 -6.66
CA ASP A 313 -7.81 -5.03 -7.92
C ASP A 313 -8.95 -4.00 -7.95
N GLY A 314 -9.38 -3.59 -9.14
CA GLY A 314 -10.44 -2.58 -9.27
C GLY A 314 -10.53 -1.98 -10.66
N ARG A 315 -11.27 -0.87 -10.75
CA ARG A 315 -11.40 -0.06 -11.98
C ARG A 315 -10.01 0.36 -12.48
N VAL A 316 -9.85 0.33 -13.79
CA VAL A 316 -8.68 0.86 -14.49
C VAL A 316 -9.04 2.25 -15.03
N PRO A 317 -8.29 3.30 -14.65
CA PRO A 317 -8.54 4.64 -15.14
C PRO A 317 -8.16 4.77 -16.63
N ARG A 318 -8.81 5.70 -17.34
CA ARG A 318 -8.55 5.99 -18.76
C ARG A 318 -7.31 6.85 -18.96
N TYR A 319 -7.03 7.72 -18.00
CA TYR A 319 -5.86 8.59 -17.96
C TYR A 319 -5.42 8.75 -16.51
N ARG A 320 -4.17 9.19 -16.31
CA ARG A 320 -3.57 9.35 -14.97
C ARG A 320 -4.44 10.26 -14.09
N SER A 321 -4.70 9.83 -12.86
CA SER A 321 -5.46 10.60 -11.86
C SER A 321 -6.91 10.92 -12.27
N GLU A 322 -7.51 10.09 -13.14
CA GLU A 322 -8.93 10.17 -13.49
C GLU A 322 -9.80 10.15 -12.23
N PRO A 323 -10.67 11.17 -12.00
CA PRO A 323 -11.58 11.16 -10.86
C PRO A 323 -12.57 10.00 -10.94
N ASP A 324 -12.72 9.23 -9.84
CA ASP A 324 -13.78 8.23 -9.77
C ASP A 324 -15.14 8.89 -9.45
N ARG A 325 -15.89 9.22 -10.50
CA ARG A 325 -17.23 9.80 -10.41
C ARG A 325 -18.33 8.79 -10.07
N THR A 326 -18.02 7.50 -9.92
CA THR A 326 -19.01 6.47 -9.52
C THR A 326 -19.28 6.46 -8.01
N ARG A 327 -18.63 7.37 -7.27
CA ARG A 327 -18.71 7.59 -5.84
C ARG A 327 -20.13 7.98 -5.41
N ARG A 328 -20.95 6.98 -5.07
CA ARG A 328 -22.08 7.16 -4.15
C ARG A 328 -21.62 6.76 -2.74
N PRO A 329 -21.93 7.52 -1.69
CA PRO A 329 -21.72 7.08 -0.31
C PRO A 329 -22.60 5.85 -0.07
N ARG A 330 -22.02 4.65 -0.22
CA ARG A 330 -22.69 3.41 0.15
C ARG A 330 -22.57 3.26 1.66
N GLY A 331 -23.71 3.38 2.34
CA GLY A 331 -23.86 2.99 3.74
C GLY A 331 -23.45 1.52 3.99
N PRO A 332 -23.32 1.11 5.27
CA PRO A 332 -22.46 0.00 5.69
C PRO A 332 -22.93 -1.43 5.37
N ALA A 333 -23.86 -1.64 4.44
CA ALA A 333 -24.69 -2.86 4.46
C ALA A 333 -24.42 -3.92 3.35
N VAL A 334 -23.58 -3.67 2.35
CA VAL A 334 -23.61 -4.51 1.12
C VAL A 334 -22.45 -5.52 1.01
N ALA A 335 -21.32 -5.34 1.70
CA ALA A 335 -20.16 -6.25 1.52
C ALA A 335 -20.24 -7.56 2.31
N GLY A 336 -21.10 -7.67 3.32
CA GLY A 336 -21.22 -8.88 4.13
C GLY A 336 -21.59 -10.11 3.31
N ARG A 337 -22.55 -9.98 2.37
CA ARG A 337 -23.11 -11.14 1.66
C ARG A 337 -22.12 -11.81 0.71
N ALA A 338 -21.31 -11.04 -0.03
CA ALA A 338 -20.36 -11.60 -1.01
C ALA A 338 -19.20 -12.36 -0.34
N VAL A 339 -18.73 -11.88 0.81
CA VAL A 339 -17.66 -12.53 1.59
C VAL A 339 -18.19 -13.82 2.23
N THR A 340 -19.42 -13.81 2.76
CA THR A 340 -20.08 -15.01 3.31
C THR A 340 -20.25 -16.09 2.25
N TRP A 341 -20.71 -15.73 1.04
CA TRP A 341 -20.85 -16.68 -0.06
C TRP A 341 -19.51 -17.28 -0.51
N GLY A 342 -18.47 -16.46 -0.69
CA GLY A 342 -17.13 -16.97 -1.07
C GLY A 342 -16.54 -17.94 -0.04
N ARG A 343 -16.83 -17.74 1.25
CA ARG A 343 -16.37 -18.61 2.34
C ARG A 343 -17.16 -19.92 2.44
N MET A 344 -18.48 -19.89 2.22
CA MET A 344 -19.28 -21.11 2.10
C MET A 344 -18.82 -21.97 0.93
N ILE A 345 -18.55 -21.35 -0.23
CA ILE A 345 -18.02 -22.04 -1.41
C ILE A 345 -16.65 -22.66 -1.11
N THR A 346 -15.76 -21.94 -0.43
CA THR A 346 -14.43 -22.46 -0.05
C THR A 346 -14.54 -23.65 0.91
N THR A 347 -15.43 -23.56 1.91
CA THR A 347 -15.66 -24.66 2.88
C THR A 347 -16.26 -25.89 2.19
N ALA A 348 -17.22 -25.68 1.27
CA ALA A 348 -17.79 -26.75 0.46
C ALA A 348 -16.75 -27.39 -0.48
N ALA A 349 -15.88 -26.60 -1.10
CA ALA A 349 -14.80 -27.09 -1.94
C ALA A 349 -13.79 -27.94 -1.14
N MET A 350 -13.39 -27.50 0.05
CA MET A 350 -12.48 -28.27 0.91
C MET A 350 -13.13 -29.56 1.44
N ALA A 351 -14.43 -29.53 1.76
CA ALA A 351 -15.17 -30.75 2.11
C ALA A 351 -15.22 -31.73 0.92
N ALA A 352 -15.46 -31.24 -0.30
CA ALA A 352 -15.47 -32.07 -1.51
C ALA A 352 -14.09 -32.68 -1.79
N VAL A 353 -13.00 -31.92 -1.64
CA VAL A 353 -11.64 -32.44 -1.77
C VAL A 353 -11.34 -33.47 -0.69
N ALA A 354 -11.75 -33.23 0.57
CA ALA A 354 -11.54 -34.18 1.65
C ALA A 354 -12.21 -35.53 1.35
N LEU A 355 -13.46 -35.50 0.87
CA LEU A 355 -14.24 -36.70 0.52
C LEU A 355 -13.70 -37.45 -0.69
N THR A 356 -13.15 -36.76 -1.68
CA THR A 356 -12.73 -37.37 -2.96
C THR A 356 -11.25 -37.74 -2.99
N ALA A 357 -10.38 -36.97 -2.35
CA ALA A 357 -8.93 -37.14 -2.43
C ALA A 357 -8.34 -37.91 -1.24
N THR A 358 -9.15 -38.24 -0.22
CA THR A 358 -8.67 -38.99 0.96
C THR A 358 -9.62 -40.11 1.34
N PRO A 359 -9.12 -41.31 1.69
CA PRO A 359 -9.95 -42.44 2.13
C PRO A 359 -10.61 -42.21 3.51
N VAL A 360 -10.27 -41.10 4.16
CA VAL A 360 -10.68 -40.71 5.52
C VAL A 360 -11.46 -39.38 5.52
N GLY A 361 -11.94 -38.93 4.36
CA GLY A 361 -12.56 -37.60 4.18
C GLY A 361 -13.72 -37.30 5.14
N VAL A 362 -14.56 -38.29 5.44
CA VAL A 362 -15.67 -38.15 6.40
C VAL A 362 -15.14 -37.85 7.81
N ARG A 363 -14.03 -38.49 8.22
CA ARG A 363 -13.39 -38.25 9.52
C ARG A 363 -12.77 -36.85 9.59
N ILE A 364 -12.16 -36.40 8.50
CA ILE A 364 -11.60 -35.04 8.36
C ILE A 364 -12.70 -33.98 8.55
N ILE A 365 -13.83 -34.12 7.87
CA ILE A 365 -14.97 -33.19 7.98
C ILE A 365 -15.56 -33.20 9.39
N ALA A 366 -15.79 -34.38 9.96
CA ALA A 366 -16.31 -34.52 11.33
C ALA A 366 -15.39 -33.84 12.35
N CYS A 367 -14.07 -34.00 12.20
CA CYS A 367 -13.09 -33.34 13.07
C CYS A 367 -13.07 -31.82 12.89
N ALA A 368 -13.16 -31.32 11.65
CA ALA A 368 -13.25 -29.88 11.39
C ALA A 368 -14.51 -29.25 12.00
N ALA A 369 -15.66 -29.93 11.90
CA ALA A 369 -16.91 -29.49 12.51
C ALA A 369 -16.82 -29.49 14.05
N LEU A 370 -16.24 -30.53 14.64
CA LEU A 370 -16.00 -30.62 16.09
C LEU A 370 -15.06 -29.51 16.58
N GLY A 371 -13.96 -29.26 15.86
CA GLY A 371 -13.01 -28.19 16.16
C GLY A 371 -13.65 -26.80 16.07
N ALA A 372 -14.48 -26.56 15.05
CA ALA A 372 -15.25 -25.33 14.94
C ALA A 372 -16.27 -25.17 16.08
N GLY A 373 -16.94 -26.25 16.48
CA GLY A 373 -17.87 -26.26 17.62
C GLY A 373 -17.18 -26.01 18.97
N ILE A 374 -16.02 -26.59 19.21
CA ILE A 374 -15.22 -26.34 20.43
C ILE A 374 -14.74 -24.88 20.45
N TRP A 375 -14.27 -24.37 19.31
CA TRP A 375 -13.89 -22.97 19.17
C TRP A 375 -15.06 -22.02 19.43
N ALA A 376 -16.24 -22.37 18.92
CA ALA A 376 -17.47 -21.64 19.11
C ALA A 376 -17.87 -21.55 20.59
N VAL A 377 -17.89 -22.69 21.26
CA VAL A 377 -18.22 -22.80 22.69
C VAL A 377 -17.18 -22.08 23.55
N TYR A 378 -15.88 -22.19 23.25
CA TYR A 378 -14.83 -21.44 23.94
C TYR A 378 -15.06 -19.93 23.88
N HIS A 379 -15.40 -19.41 22.70
CA HIS A 379 -15.66 -17.98 22.53
C HIS A 379 -16.96 -17.53 23.23
N ALA A 380 -18.05 -18.30 23.12
CA ALA A 380 -19.30 -18.00 23.81
C ALA A 380 -19.16 -18.02 25.35
N LEU A 381 -18.37 -18.96 25.89
CA LEU A 381 -18.09 -19.02 27.34
C LEU A 381 -17.15 -17.90 27.80
N ARG A 382 -16.21 -17.47 26.94
CA ARG A 382 -15.30 -16.35 27.22
C ARG A 382 -16.04 -15.00 27.25
N GLU A 383 -17.01 -14.82 26.37
CA GLU A 383 -17.87 -13.64 26.29
C GLU A 383 -18.76 -13.50 27.53
N ARG A 384 -19.39 -14.61 27.97
CA ARG A 384 -20.21 -14.65 29.19
C ARG A 384 -19.43 -14.37 30.49
N ARG A 385 -18.10 -14.57 30.50
CA ARG A 385 -17.25 -14.28 31.66
C ARG A 385 -16.68 -12.86 31.67
N GLY A 386 -17.18 -11.96 30.81
CA GLY A 386 -16.73 -10.57 30.76
C GLY A 386 -15.29 -10.40 30.27
N GLY A 387 -14.73 -11.42 29.61
CA GLY A 387 -13.40 -11.37 29.02
C GLY A 387 -13.41 -10.48 27.79
N VAL A 388 -13.27 -9.16 27.98
CA VAL A 388 -13.05 -8.16 26.94
C VAL A 388 -12.04 -8.72 25.92
N VAL A 389 -12.43 -8.73 24.64
CA VAL A 389 -11.59 -9.23 23.55
C VAL A 389 -10.52 -8.21 23.22
N GLY A 390 -9.52 -8.07 24.09
CA GLY A 390 -8.46 -7.09 23.88
C GLY A 390 -7.35 -7.16 24.91
N ASN A 391 -6.15 -7.45 24.41
CA ASN A 391 -4.86 -7.38 25.09
C ASN A 391 -4.47 -8.61 25.93
N GLN A 392 -3.92 -9.65 25.29
CA GLN A 392 -3.03 -10.59 25.99
C GLN A 392 -1.81 -10.94 25.13
N SER A 393 -0.67 -11.10 25.81
CA SER A 393 0.53 -11.78 25.32
C SER A 393 0.17 -13.19 24.86
N PHE A 394 1.05 -13.81 24.05
CA PHE A 394 0.91 -15.17 23.53
C PHE A 394 0.26 -16.13 24.57
N GLU A 395 -1.01 -16.49 24.35
CA GLU A 395 -1.81 -17.26 25.29
C GLU A 395 -1.47 -18.75 25.13
N TRP A 396 -0.61 -19.28 26.01
CA TRP A 396 -0.25 -20.70 26.09
C TRP A 396 -1.44 -21.67 26.03
N PRO A 397 -2.61 -21.40 26.66
CA PRO A 397 -3.77 -22.29 26.55
C PRO A 397 -4.28 -22.44 25.12
N ARG A 398 -4.19 -21.37 24.31
CA ARG A 398 -4.59 -21.38 22.90
C ARG A 398 -3.65 -22.22 22.06
N LEU A 399 -2.33 -22.10 22.31
CA LEU A 399 -1.33 -22.96 21.68
C LEU A 399 -1.49 -24.43 22.13
N CYS A 400 -1.73 -24.69 23.41
CA CYS A 400 -1.91 -26.05 23.93
C CYS A 400 -3.14 -26.73 23.33
N VAL A 401 -4.26 -26.02 23.15
CA VAL A 401 -5.42 -26.55 22.41
C VAL A 401 -5.06 -26.85 20.96
N TRP A 402 -4.34 -25.94 20.29
CA TRP A 402 -3.87 -26.17 18.92
C TRP A 402 -2.90 -27.34 18.82
N VAL A 403 -1.94 -27.47 19.73
CA VAL A 403 -0.97 -28.57 19.78
C VAL A 403 -1.67 -29.89 20.09
N LEU A 404 -2.61 -29.94 21.04
CA LEU A 404 -3.40 -31.14 21.33
C LEU A 404 -4.25 -31.57 20.13
N VAL A 405 -4.90 -30.62 19.45
CA VAL A 405 -5.65 -30.89 18.21
C VAL A 405 -4.70 -31.37 17.10
N CYS A 406 -3.53 -30.74 16.92
CA CYS A 406 -2.55 -31.16 15.92
C CYS A 406 -1.97 -32.56 16.22
N VAL A 407 -1.62 -32.86 17.47
CA VAL A 407 -1.02 -34.13 17.91
C VAL A 407 -2.03 -35.27 17.86
N ALA A 408 -3.28 -35.05 18.30
CA ALA A 408 -4.34 -36.06 18.21
C ALA A 408 -4.71 -36.42 16.75
N MET A 409 -4.36 -35.56 15.78
CA MET A 409 -4.74 -35.70 14.37
C MET A 409 -3.64 -36.30 13.47
N ILE A 410 -2.41 -36.46 13.96
CA ILE A 410 -1.31 -37.14 13.24
C ILE A 410 -1.72 -38.54 12.69
N PRO A 411 -2.45 -39.39 13.43
CA PRO A 411 -2.82 -40.73 12.94
C PRO A 411 -4.03 -40.76 12.00
N ILE A 412 -4.74 -39.65 11.76
CA ILE A 412 -6.00 -39.64 10.98
C ILE A 412 -5.83 -39.24 9.51
N GLY A 413 -4.72 -38.61 9.10
CA GLY A 413 -4.51 -38.25 7.68
C GLY A 413 -3.17 -37.60 7.31
N GLY A 414 -2.16 -37.68 8.18
CA GLY A 414 -0.86 -37.04 7.98
C GLY A 414 -0.93 -35.50 7.85
N LEU A 415 0.16 -34.90 7.36
CA LEU A 415 0.33 -33.44 7.23
C LEU A 415 -0.72 -32.77 6.31
N ILE A 416 -1.21 -33.49 5.30
CA ILE A 416 -2.21 -32.99 4.34
C ILE A 416 -3.59 -32.90 5.00
N GLY A 417 -3.99 -33.93 5.76
CA GLY A 417 -5.24 -33.89 6.54
C GLY A 417 -5.24 -32.76 7.57
N LEU A 418 -4.10 -32.54 8.24
CA LEU A 418 -3.95 -31.44 9.20
C LEU A 418 -4.13 -30.06 8.54
N ALA A 419 -3.52 -29.83 7.37
CA ALA A 419 -3.63 -28.57 6.64
C ALA A 419 -5.07 -28.28 6.19
N MET A 420 -5.79 -29.29 5.69
CA MET A 420 -7.18 -29.14 5.26
C MET A 420 -8.12 -28.82 6.44
N VAL A 421 -7.93 -29.48 7.59
CA VAL A 421 -8.72 -29.22 8.80
C VAL A 421 -8.43 -27.83 9.37
N VAL A 422 -7.16 -27.42 9.45
CA VAL A 422 -6.80 -26.08 9.93
C VAL A 422 -7.44 -25.01 9.05
N LEU A 423 -7.42 -25.18 7.73
CA LEU A 423 -8.07 -24.26 6.80
C LEU A 423 -9.59 -24.23 6.98
N MET A 424 -10.26 -25.38 7.13
CA MET A 424 -11.71 -25.45 7.38
C MET A 424 -12.11 -24.88 8.74
N ILE A 425 -11.32 -25.09 9.79
CA ILE A 425 -11.55 -24.50 11.11
C ILE A 425 -11.36 -22.99 11.05
N LEU A 426 -10.32 -22.48 10.39
CA LEU A 426 -10.12 -21.04 10.23
C LEU A 426 -11.25 -20.38 9.44
N THR A 427 -11.81 -21.05 8.43
CA THR A 427 -12.93 -20.53 7.65
C THR A 427 -14.25 -20.59 8.44
N LEU A 428 -14.48 -21.63 9.25
CA LEU A 428 -15.66 -21.77 10.12
C LEU A 428 -15.61 -20.89 11.38
N ALA A 429 -14.43 -20.72 11.98
CA ALA A 429 -14.23 -19.92 13.19
C ALA A 429 -14.57 -18.44 13.01
N GLU A 430 -14.51 -17.92 11.78
CA GLU A 430 -14.92 -16.55 11.45
C GLU A 430 -16.42 -16.40 11.09
N PHE A 431 -17.20 -17.50 11.07
CA PHE A 431 -18.66 -17.46 10.93
C PHE A 431 -19.40 -17.23 12.25
N MET A 432 -18.70 -17.41 13.37
CA MET A 432 -19.23 -17.11 14.70
C MET A 432 -19.36 -15.59 14.83
N PRO A 433 -20.57 -15.03 15.02
CA PRO A 433 -20.69 -13.62 15.36
C PRO A 433 -19.86 -13.39 16.63
N THR A 434 -18.95 -12.42 16.58
CA THR A 434 -18.62 -11.66 17.78
C THR A 434 -19.89 -10.90 18.10
N VAL A 435 -20.80 -11.53 18.84
CA VAL A 435 -21.87 -10.79 19.52
C VAL A 435 -21.20 -9.89 20.55
#